data_AF-A0AB34HF08-F1
#
_entry.id   AF-A0AB34HF08-F1
#
_cell.length_a   1.000
_cell.length_b   1.000
_cell.length_c   1.000
_cell.angle_alpha   90.00
_cell.angle_beta   90.00
_cell.angle_gamma   90.00
#
_symmetry.space_group_name_H-M   'P 1'
#
loop_
_entity.id
_entity.type
_entity.pdbx_description
1 polymer ?
#
loop_
_entity_poly.entity_id
_entity_poly.type
_entity_poly.pdbx_seq_one_letter_code
_entity_poly.pdbx_strand_id
1 'polypeptide(L)'
;MSASSLTHLDLSANQLKMINKSTFATKTATKLAILELGRNPFDCTCDIGDFREWMDENLNVTIPRLTDVICASPGDQQGKSITFYDAYVSYDTKDASVTDWVINELRFHLEESEDKNVLLCLEERDWDPGLAIIDNLMQSINQSKKTIFVLTKKYAKNWNFKTAFYLALQRLIDENMDVIVFILLEPVLQHSQYLRLRQRICKSSILQWPDNPKAEGLFWQSLKNVVLTANDSRYNNLYVNSIKQY
;
A
#
# COMPACT_ATOMS: atom_id res chain seq x y z
N MET A 1 10.58 -32.70 -15.25
CA MET A 1 11.04 -33.24 -13.95
C MET A 1 10.17 -32.61 -12.87
N SER A 2 9.42 -33.41 -12.10
CA SER A 2 8.58 -32.91 -11.00
C SER A 2 9.45 -32.72 -9.77
N ALA A 3 9.68 -31.47 -9.36
CA ALA A 3 10.50 -31.14 -8.19
C ALA A 3 9.64 -31.19 -6.92
N SER A 4 9.28 -32.40 -6.46
CA SER A 4 8.38 -32.60 -5.31
C SER A 4 9.00 -32.38 -3.92
N SER A 5 10.27 -31.95 -3.85
CA SER A 5 11.03 -31.76 -2.60
C SER A 5 11.82 -30.45 -2.56
N LEU A 6 11.64 -29.54 -3.52
CA LEU A 6 12.41 -28.30 -3.58
C LEU A 6 11.88 -27.31 -2.53
N THR A 7 12.72 -26.94 -1.57
CA THR A 7 12.42 -25.99 -0.49
C THR A 7 13.12 -24.65 -0.69
N HIS A 8 14.24 -24.63 -1.39
CA HIS A 8 14.98 -23.42 -1.70
C HIS A 8 15.23 -23.37 -3.21
N LEU A 9 14.83 -22.28 -3.85
CA LEU A 9 15.07 -22.01 -5.26
C LEU A 9 15.76 -20.65 -5.40
N ASP A 10 16.99 -20.65 -5.87
CA ASP A 10 17.72 -19.44 -6.21
C ASP A 10 17.62 -19.18 -7.71
N LEU A 11 16.92 -18.10 -8.08
CA LEU A 11 16.83 -17.57 -9.44
C LEU A 11 17.55 -16.23 -9.57
N SER A 12 18.34 -15.82 -8.58
CA SER A 12 19.05 -14.55 -8.59
C SER A 12 20.09 -14.50 -9.72
N ALA A 13 20.43 -13.28 -10.15
CA ALA A 13 21.45 -13.03 -11.18
C ALA A 13 21.19 -13.74 -12.52
N ASN A 14 19.92 -13.89 -12.90
CA ASN A 14 19.49 -14.41 -14.20
C ASN A 14 18.99 -13.27 -15.12
N GLN A 15 18.32 -13.65 -16.21
CA GLN A 15 17.74 -12.72 -17.18
C GLN A 15 16.20 -12.74 -17.13
N LEU A 16 15.63 -13.00 -15.95
CA LEU A 16 14.19 -13.06 -15.78
C LEU A 16 13.59 -11.67 -15.95
N LYS A 17 12.64 -11.57 -16.88
CA LYS A 17 11.84 -10.36 -17.07
C LYS A 17 10.52 -10.42 -16.32
N MET A 18 9.91 -11.60 -16.22
CA MET A 18 8.63 -11.78 -15.55
C MET A 18 8.56 -13.16 -14.91
N ILE A 19 7.72 -13.32 -13.90
CA ILE A 19 7.38 -14.61 -13.31
C ILE A 19 5.85 -14.71 -13.29
N ASN A 20 5.29 -15.69 -13.99
CA ASN A 20 3.84 -15.86 -14.00
C ASN A 20 3.37 -16.73 -12.83
N LYS A 21 2.11 -16.58 -12.44
CA LYS A 21 1.47 -17.41 -11.42
C LYS A 21 1.59 -18.91 -11.73
N SER A 22 1.51 -19.26 -13.01
CA SER A 22 1.62 -20.63 -13.51
C SER A 22 3.05 -21.19 -13.44
N THR A 23 4.09 -20.36 -13.34
CA THR A 23 5.50 -20.79 -13.30
C THR A 23 5.77 -21.72 -12.11
N PHE A 24 5.12 -21.45 -10.98
CA PHE A 24 5.21 -22.25 -9.76
C PHE A 24 3.94 -23.05 -9.47
N ALA A 25 2.94 -23.00 -10.36
CA ALA A 25 1.71 -23.75 -10.19
C ALA A 25 1.96 -25.25 -10.43
N THR A 26 1.93 -26.03 -9.36
CA THR A 26 1.94 -27.49 -9.43
C THR A 26 0.57 -28.06 -9.07
N LYS A 27 0.23 -29.26 -9.57
CA LYS A 27 -1.02 -29.99 -9.21
C LYS A 27 -1.14 -30.32 -7.71
N THR A 28 -0.05 -30.13 -6.96
CA THR A 28 0.06 -30.28 -5.51
C THR A 28 0.61 -28.98 -4.92
N ALA A 29 0.35 -28.67 -3.64
CA ALA A 29 0.96 -27.52 -2.98
C ALA A 29 2.50 -27.55 -3.09
N THR A 30 3.11 -26.42 -3.44
CA THR A 30 4.57 -26.29 -3.50
C THR A 30 5.15 -26.44 -2.10
N LYS A 31 6.30 -27.11 -1.97
CA LYS A 31 7.05 -27.17 -0.70
C LYS A 31 8.12 -26.08 -0.61
N LEU A 32 8.06 -25.12 -1.53
CA LEU A 32 9.01 -24.03 -1.61
C LEU A 32 8.87 -23.19 -0.35
N ALA A 33 10.01 -22.84 0.25
CA ALA A 33 10.10 -22.05 1.46
C ALA A 33 10.93 -20.79 1.24
N ILE A 34 11.93 -20.82 0.36
CA ILE A 34 12.79 -19.68 0.02
C ILE A 34 12.88 -19.54 -1.50
N LEU A 35 12.69 -18.33 -2.01
CA LEU A 35 12.84 -17.97 -3.41
C LEU A 35 13.74 -16.72 -3.54
N GLU A 36 14.93 -16.83 -4.12
CA GLU A 36 15.80 -15.68 -4.36
C GLU A 36 15.64 -15.14 -5.79
N LEU A 37 15.39 -13.83 -5.94
CA LEU A 37 15.06 -13.20 -7.23
C LEU A 37 15.95 -12.01 -7.59
N GLY A 38 16.82 -11.56 -6.68
CA GLY A 38 17.60 -10.35 -6.89
C GLY A 38 18.45 -10.38 -8.16
N ARG A 39 18.84 -9.22 -8.67
CA ARG A 39 19.70 -9.08 -9.87
C ARG A 39 19.10 -9.70 -11.16
N ASN A 40 17.79 -9.56 -11.36
CA ASN A 40 17.11 -9.91 -12.61
C ASN A 40 16.50 -8.65 -13.25
N PRO A 41 16.45 -8.55 -14.59
CA PRO A 41 15.92 -7.38 -15.29
C PRO A 41 14.39 -7.43 -15.43
N PHE A 42 13.66 -7.26 -14.32
CA PHE A 42 12.19 -7.39 -14.31
C PHE A 42 11.49 -6.32 -15.14
N ASP A 43 10.44 -6.72 -15.86
CA ASP A 43 9.52 -5.85 -16.59
C ASP A 43 8.26 -5.64 -15.75
N CYS A 44 8.15 -4.45 -15.17
CA CYS A 44 7.10 -4.05 -14.25
C CYS A 44 5.93 -3.41 -14.98
N THR A 45 5.41 -4.14 -15.95
CA THR A 45 4.15 -3.79 -16.62
C THR A 45 2.97 -4.26 -15.77
N CYS A 46 1.74 -4.08 -16.26
CA CYS A 46 0.55 -4.66 -15.65
C CYS A 46 0.62 -6.19 -15.48
N ASP A 47 1.47 -6.89 -16.25
CA ASP A 47 1.61 -8.35 -16.23
C ASP A 47 2.31 -8.87 -14.97
N ILE A 48 3.01 -8.00 -14.22
CA ILE A 48 3.60 -8.38 -12.93
C ILE A 48 2.52 -8.69 -11.86
N GLY A 49 1.27 -8.32 -12.13
CA GLY A 49 0.11 -8.67 -11.30
C GLY A 49 -0.02 -10.18 -11.06
N ASP A 50 0.37 -11.02 -12.02
CA ASP A 50 0.36 -12.48 -11.87
C ASP A 50 1.35 -12.96 -10.80
N PHE A 51 2.55 -12.39 -10.79
CA PHE A 51 3.56 -12.71 -9.77
C PHE A 51 3.09 -12.26 -8.38
N ARG A 52 2.44 -11.09 -8.32
CA ARG A 52 1.85 -10.55 -7.10
C ARG A 52 0.78 -11.48 -6.54
N GLU A 53 -0.17 -11.92 -7.36
CA GLU A 53 -1.20 -12.88 -6.91
C GLU A 53 -0.57 -14.15 -6.35
N TRP A 54 0.47 -14.66 -7.02
CA TRP A 54 1.18 -15.82 -6.51
C TRP A 54 1.83 -15.56 -5.15
N MET A 55 2.49 -14.40 -4.95
CA MET A 55 3.08 -14.05 -3.66
C MET A 55 2.02 -13.95 -2.55
N ASP A 56 0.87 -13.34 -2.84
CA ASP A 56 -0.25 -13.20 -1.89
C ASP A 56 -0.87 -14.57 -1.52
N GLU A 57 -0.92 -15.53 -2.45
CA GLU A 57 -1.42 -16.89 -2.22
C GLU A 57 -0.41 -17.82 -1.53
N ASN A 58 0.89 -17.50 -1.58
CA ASN A 58 1.98 -18.36 -1.11
C ASN A 58 2.76 -17.72 0.04
N LEU A 59 2.05 -17.26 1.09
CA LEU A 59 2.63 -16.59 2.27
C LEU A 59 3.69 -17.38 3.03
N ASN A 60 3.78 -18.70 2.83
CA ASN A 60 4.79 -19.57 3.44
C ASN A 60 6.14 -19.52 2.70
N VAL A 61 6.20 -18.89 1.52
CA VAL A 61 7.43 -18.68 0.76
C VAL A 61 8.03 -17.34 1.13
N THR A 62 9.26 -17.37 1.63
CA THR A 62 10.06 -16.17 1.91
C THR A 62 10.84 -15.77 0.66
N ILE A 63 10.78 -14.49 0.28
CA ILE A 63 11.67 -13.91 -0.73
C ILE A 63 12.64 -12.98 0.00
N PRO A 64 13.88 -13.42 0.28
CA PRO A 64 14.86 -12.60 0.96
C PRO A 64 15.15 -11.35 0.14
N ARG A 65 15.17 -10.19 0.82
CA ARG A 65 15.46 -8.89 0.18
C ARG A 65 14.54 -8.60 -1.01
N LEU A 66 13.25 -8.85 -0.85
CA LEU A 66 12.24 -8.62 -1.89
C LEU A 66 12.26 -7.17 -2.42
N THR A 67 12.63 -6.19 -1.59
CA THR A 67 12.84 -4.79 -1.98
C THR A 67 13.99 -4.57 -2.98
N ASP A 68 14.95 -5.50 -3.05
CA ASP A 68 16.09 -5.44 -3.98
C ASP A 68 15.74 -6.05 -5.36
N VAL A 69 14.50 -6.49 -5.52
CA VAL A 69 13.99 -7.00 -6.79
C VAL A 69 13.44 -5.81 -7.58
N ILE A 70 14.27 -5.31 -8.49
CA ILE A 70 14.08 -4.01 -9.14
C ILE A 70 13.62 -4.18 -10.59
N CYS A 71 12.71 -3.31 -11.00
CA CYS A 71 12.24 -3.09 -12.36
C CYS A 71 13.38 -2.57 -13.25
N ALA A 72 13.67 -3.27 -14.34
CA ALA A 72 14.49 -2.77 -15.43
C ALA A 72 13.68 -2.02 -16.50
N SER A 73 12.37 -2.25 -16.57
CA SER A 73 11.43 -1.60 -17.49
C SER A 73 9.99 -1.63 -16.92
N PRO A 74 9.03 -0.87 -17.48
CA PRO A 74 9.20 0.25 -18.43
C PRO A 74 9.95 1.44 -17.79
N GLY A 75 10.37 2.42 -18.61
CA GLY A 75 11.30 3.48 -18.19
C GLY A 75 10.84 4.32 -16.98
N ASP A 76 9.53 4.48 -16.80
CA ASP A 76 8.92 5.12 -15.63
C ASP A 76 8.99 4.26 -14.36
N GLN A 77 9.17 2.95 -14.51
CA GLN A 77 9.36 2.00 -13.41
C GLN A 77 10.83 1.62 -13.20
N GLN A 78 11.73 1.96 -14.13
CA GLN A 78 13.13 1.54 -14.07
C GLN A 78 13.80 2.02 -12.77
N GLY A 79 14.43 1.11 -12.04
CA GLY A 79 15.07 1.39 -10.75
C GLY A 79 14.16 1.20 -9.54
N LYS A 80 12.85 1.01 -9.73
CA LYS A 80 11.86 0.83 -8.65
C LYS A 80 11.70 -0.64 -8.27
N SER A 81 11.34 -0.93 -7.02
CA SER A 81 11.08 -2.31 -6.59
C SER A 81 9.79 -2.88 -7.21
N ILE A 82 9.75 -4.20 -7.46
CA ILE A 82 8.53 -4.94 -7.83
C ILE A 82 7.54 -5.05 -6.64
N THR A 83 7.97 -4.68 -5.43
CA THR A 83 7.12 -4.68 -4.25
C THR A 83 6.20 -3.49 -4.23
N PHE A 84 4.91 -3.78 -4.16
CA PHE A 84 3.89 -2.79 -3.83
C PHE A 84 3.82 -2.65 -2.31
N TYR A 85 3.86 -1.42 -1.82
CA TYR A 85 3.61 -1.12 -0.42
C TYR A 85 2.17 -1.50 -0.06
N ASP A 86 1.94 -1.94 1.17
CA ASP A 86 0.58 -2.14 1.67
C ASP A 86 -0.10 -0.78 1.88
N ALA A 87 0.64 0.25 2.27
CA ALA A 87 0.12 1.61 2.33
C ALA A 87 1.17 2.70 2.14
N TYR A 88 0.79 3.78 1.47
CA TYR A 88 1.47 5.07 1.52
C TYR A 88 0.85 5.93 2.62
N VAL A 89 1.68 6.62 3.42
CA VAL A 89 1.22 7.51 4.50
C VAL A 89 1.41 8.97 4.10
N SER A 90 0.30 9.67 3.88
CA SER A 90 0.24 11.10 3.61
C SER A 90 -0.02 11.88 4.90
N TYR A 91 0.96 12.67 5.35
CA TYR A 91 0.89 13.49 6.57
C TYR A 91 1.59 14.84 6.40
N ASP A 92 1.52 15.72 7.41
CA ASP A 92 2.24 17.00 7.39
C ASP A 92 3.69 16.79 7.83
N THR A 93 4.59 16.50 6.89
CA THR A 93 6.04 16.31 7.15
C THR A 93 6.71 17.53 7.76
N LYS A 94 6.08 18.70 7.69
CA LYS A 94 6.56 19.95 8.30
C LYS A 94 6.11 20.13 9.75
N ASP A 95 5.24 19.27 10.26
CA ASP A 95 4.76 19.30 11.64
C ASP A 95 5.49 18.24 12.47
N ALA A 96 6.46 18.67 13.27
CA ALA A 96 7.30 17.77 14.05
C ALA A 96 6.50 16.85 14.98
N SER A 97 5.35 17.29 15.50
CA SER A 97 4.51 16.47 16.37
C SER A 97 3.80 15.35 15.60
N VAL A 98 3.37 15.64 14.37
CA VAL A 98 2.74 14.64 13.51
C VAL A 98 3.80 13.69 12.95
N THR A 99 4.97 14.20 12.56
CA THR A 99 6.10 13.36 12.12
C THR A 99 6.52 12.39 13.22
N ASP A 100 6.70 12.87 14.46
CA ASP A 100 7.03 12.02 15.60
C ASP A 100 6.01 10.91 15.80
N TRP A 101 4.72 11.25 15.80
CA TRP A 101 3.64 10.26 15.91
C TRP A 101 3.63 9.26 14.73
N VAL A 102 3.86 9.71 13.49
CA VAL A 102 3.90 8.79 12.34
C VAL A 102 5.08 7.82 12.42
N ILE A 103 6.26 8.30 12.80
CA ILE A 103 7.50 7.50 12.79
C ILE A 103 7.61 6.60 14.01
N ASN A 104 7.27 7.10 15.21
CA ASN A 104 7.50 6.37 16.45
C ASN A 104 6.27 5.59 16.93
N GLU A 105 5.07 5.94 16.46
CA GLU A 105 3.84 5.26 16.85
C GLU A 105 3.26 4.44 15.68
N LEU A 106 2.82 5.11 14.61
CA LEU A 106 2.13 4.44 13.49
C LEU A 106 3.02 3.42 12.79
N ARG A 107 4.23 3.82 12.41
CA ARG A 107 5.19 2.94 11.73
C ARG A 107 5.56 1.77 12.62
N PHE A 108 5.86 2.01 13.90
CA PHE A 108 6.21 0.96 14.86
C PHE A 108 5.10 -0.10 14.96
N HIS A 109 3.85 0.32 15.16
CA HIS A 109 2.72 -0.62 15.29
C HIS A 109 2.35 -1.37 14.01
N LEU A 110 2.73 -0.85 12.84
CA LEU A 110 2.41 -1.46 11.54
C LEU A 110 3.56 -2.31 10.97
N GLU A 111 4.81 -1.86 11.10
CA GLU A 111 5.99 -2.53 10.54
C GLU A 111 6.68 -3.50 11.53
N GLU A 112 6.63 -3.22 12.84
CA GLU A 112 7.50 -3.88 13.85
C GLU A 112 6.73 -4.74 14.87
N SER A 113 5.40 -4.81 14.77
CA SER A 113 4.57 -5.65 15.64
C SER A 113 4.71 -7.15 15.33
N GLU A 114 4.45 -8.04 16.30
CA GLU A 114 4.59 -9.50 16.17
C GLU A 114 3.70 -10.18 15.11
N ASP A 115 2.67 -9.50 14.58
CA ASP A 115 1.78 -9.99 13.51
C ASP A 115 2.36 -9.78 12.09
N LYS A 116 1.58 -10.06 11.03
CA LYS A 116 1.97 -9.75 9.64
C LYS A 116 2.40 -8.28 9.50
N ASN A 117 3.65 -8.07 9.12
CA ASN A 117 4.22 -6.74 8.89
C ASN A 117 3.55 -6.06 7.69
N VAL A 118 3.10 -4.83 7.90
CA VAL A 118 2.58 -3.95 6.86
C VAL A 118 3.75 -3.20 6.25
N LEU A 119 3.91 -3.25 4.93
CA LEU A 119 4.97 -2.49 4.24
C LEU A 119 4.50 -1.06 3.97
N LEU A 120 5.11 -0.06 4.62
CA LEU A 120 4.75 1.35 4.45
C LEU A 120 5.66 2.07 3.44
N CYS A 121 5.08 3.01 2.69
CA CYS A 121 5.80 4.05 1.96
C CYS A 121 5.67 5.38 2.71
N LEU A 122 6.81 6.02 3.00
CA LEU A 122 6.91 7.28 3.73
C LEU A 122 7.70 8.31 2.93
N GLU A 123 7.23 9.56 2.91
CA GLU A 123 7.87 10.68 2.19
C GLU A 123 9.34 10.87 2.58
N GLU A 124 9.65 10.86 3.88
CA GLU A 124 11.00 11.15 4.38
C GLU A 124 11.98 9.97 4.22
N ARG A 125 11.49 8.77 3.93
CA ARG A 125 12.30 7.54 3.85
C ARG A 125 12.44 6.99 2.43
N ASP A 126 11.34 6.98 1.70
CA ASP A 126 11.19 6.17 0.48
C ASP A 126 11.10 7.02 -0.79
N TRP A 127 11.05 8.35 -0.69
CA TRP A 127 11.05 9.21 -1.87
C TRP A 127 12.43 9.31 -2.51
N ASP A 128 12.45 9.20 -3.83
CA ASP A 128 13.68 9.27 -4.62
C ASP A 128 14.19 10.71 -4.68
N PRO A 129 15.44 10.97 -4.26
CA PRO A 129 16.02 12.30 -4.33
C PRO A 129 16.23 12.73 -5.78
N GLY A 130 15.87 13.98 -6.10
CA GLY A 130 16.04 14.55 -7.44
C GLY A 130 14.83 14.39 -8.36
N LEU A 131 13.82 13.60 -7.99
CA LEU A 131 12.52 13.61 -8.66
C LEU A 131 11.64 14.77 -8.19
N ALA A 132 10.68 15.17 -9.02
CA ALA A 132 9.70 16.18 -8.62
C ALA A 132 8.80 15.61 -7.50
N ILE A 133 8.39 16.46 -6.56
CA ILE A 133 7.48 16.10 -5.46
C ILE A 133 6.21 15.42 -5.98
N ILE A 134 5.68 15.91 -7.11
CA ILE A 134 4.47 15.33 -7.70
C ILE A 134 4.70 13.91 -8.24
N ASP A 135 5.88 13.64 -8.81
CA ASP A 135 6.22 12.32 -9.35
C ASP A 135 6.37 11.30 -8.22
N ASN A 136 7.11 11.69 -7.17
CA ASN A 136 7.25 10.88 -5.95
C ASN A 136 5.89 10.60 -5.30
N LEU A 137 5.01 11.61 -5.22
CA LEU A 137 3.67 11.45 -4.67
C LEU A 137 2.81 10.50 -5.51
N MET A 138 2.78 10.70 -6.84
CA MET A 138 2.03 9.83 -7.76
C MET A 138 2.53 8.39 -7.68
N GLN A 139 3.85 8.19 -7.67
CA GLN A 139 4.47 6.87 -7.52
C GLN A 139 4.09 6.22 -6.19
N SER A 140 4.18 6.95 -5.08
CA SER A 140 3.85 6.43 -3.75
C SER A 140 2.40 5.94 -3.68
N ILE A 141 1.46 6.70 -4.25
CA ILE A 141 0.03 6.33 -4.30
C ILE A 141 -0.22 5.15 -5.25
N ASN A 142 0.46 5.11 -6.40
CA ASN A 142 0.26 4.05 -7.40
C ASN A 142 0.85 2.72 -6.96
N GLN A 143 2.00 2.77 -6.30
CA GLN A 143 2.72 1.61 -5.79
C GLN A 143 2.21 1.11 -4.44
N SER A 144 1.21 1.78 -3.85
CA SER A 144 0.61 1.37 -2.58
C SER A 144 -0.79 0.81 -2.76
N LYS A 145 -1.14 -0.26 -2.02
CA LYS A 145 -2.51 -0.82 -2.02
C LYS A 145 -3.51 0.14 -1.39
N LYS A 146 -3.08 0.93 -0.39
CA LYS A 146 -3.85 1.96 0.31
C LYS A 146 -3.07 3.27 0.40
N THR A 147 -3.81 4.35 0.58
CA THR A 147 -3.28 5.66 0.95
C THR A 147 -3.91 6.07 2.27
N ILE A 148 -3.10 6.08 3.33
CA ILE A 148 -3.46 6.52 4.66
C ILE A 148 -3.20 8.02 4.77
N PHE A 149 -4.23 8.79 5.06
CA PHE A 149 -4.12 10.22 5.33
C PHE A 149 -4.21 10.45 6.84
N VAL A 150 -3.13 10.94 7.44
CA VAL A 150 -3.07 11.32 8.86
C VAL A 150 -3.45 12.80 8.97
N LEU A 151 -4.66 13.06 9.45
CA LEU A 151 -5.27 14.38 9.35
C LEU A 151 -5.30 15.14 10.68
N THR A 152 -4.75 16.34 10.62
CA THR A 152 -4.93 17.44 11.58
C THR A 152 -5.68 18.59 10.92
N LYS A 153 -6.18 19.56 11.69
CA LYS A 153 -6.88 20.76 11.16
C LYS A 153 -6.00 21.57 10.22
N LYS A 154 -4.70 21.61 10.49
CA LYS A 154 -3.69 22.28 9.66
C LYS A 154 -3.48 21.51 8.36
N TYR A 155 -3.25 20.20 8.44
CA TYR A 155 -2.95 19.39 7.26
C TYR A 155 -4.14 19.28 6.30
N ALA A 156 -5.38 19.21 6.79
CA ALA A 156 -6.58 19.16 5.96
C ALA A 156 -6.77 20.39 5.05
N LYS A 157 -6.07 21.50 5.32
CA LYS A 157 -6.07 22.72 4.48
C LYS A 157 -4.87 22.78 3.53
N ASN A 158 -3.86 21.92 3.73
CA ASN A 158 -2.60 21.89 2.99
C ASN A 158 -2.84 21.47 1.52
N TRP A 159 -2.03 22.02 0.61
CA TRP A 159 -2.08 21.66 -0.80
C TRP A 159 -1.59 20.23 -1.05
N ASN A 160 -0.58 19.75 -0.31
CA ASN A 160 -0.10 18.35 -0.39
C ASN A 160 -1.23 17.37 -0.13
N PHE A 161 -2.00 17.60 0.96
CA PHE A 161 -3.17 16.80 1.28
C PHE A 161 -4.18 16.80 0.12
N LYS A 162 -4.53 17.98 -0.41
CA LYS A 162 -5.50 18.09 -1.51
C LYS A 162 -5.03 17.31 -2.74
N THR A 163 -3.78 17.50 -3.16
CA THR A 163 -3.20 16.81 -4.32
C THR A 163 -3.20 15.30 -4.12
N ALA A 164 -2.69 14.83 -2.99
CA ALA A 164 -2.64 13.40 -2.65
C ALA A 164 -4.05 12.80 -2.59
N PHE A 165 -5.01 13.52 -1.99
CA PHE A 165 -6.40 13.11 -1.92
C PHE A 165 -7.04 12.99 -3.30
N TYR A 166 -6.84 13.97 -4.19
CA TYR A 166 -7.39 13.91 -5.55
C TYR A 166 -6.77 12.79 -6.38
N LEU A 167 -5.47 12.53 -6.25
CA LEU A 167 -4.83 11.39 -6.92
C LEU A 167 -5.40 10.05 -6.43
N ALA A 168 -5.57 9.88 -5.11
CA ALA A 168 -6.18 8.68 -4.55
C ALA A 168 -7.67 8.54 -4.93
N LEU A 169 -8.40 9.66 -4.99
CA LEU A 169 -9.80 9.69 -5.41
C LEU A 169 -9.95 9.34 -6.90
N GLN A 170 -9.01 9.78 -7.74
CA GLN A 170 -9.00 9.46 -9.16
C GLN A 170 -8.93 7.94 -9.38
N ARG A 171 -8.14 7.19 -8.58
CA ARG A 171 -8.12 5.72 -8.63
C ARG A 171 -9.50 5.09 -8.37
N LEU A 172 -10.29 5.68 -7.48
CA LEU A 172 -11.66 5.22 -7.27
C LEU A 172 -12.56 5.52 -8.48
N ILE A 173 -12.42 6.68 -9.12
CA ILE A 173 -13.29 7.11 -10.21
C ILE A 173 -12.98 6.36 -11.51
N ASP A 174 -11.70 6.21 -11.81
CA ASP A 174 -11.20 5.67 -13.08
C ASP A 174 -10.99 4.16 -13.02
N GLU A 175 -10.44 3.64 -11.92
CA GLU A 175 -10.09 2.22 -11.76
C GLU A 175 -11.10 1.43 -10.90
N ASN A 176 -12.09 2.10 -10.31
CA ASN A 176 -13.01 1.52 -9.30
C ASN A 176 -12.26 0.96 -8.07
N MET A 177 -11.11 1.55 -7.74
CA MET A 177 -10.24 1.13 -6.64
C MET A 177 -10.31 2.10 -5.47
N ASP A 178 -10.97 1.71 -4.38
CA ASP A 178 -10.98 2.52 -3.16
C ASP A 178 -9.74 2.23 -2.29
N VAL A 179 -8.76 3.10 -2.46
CA VAL A 179 -7.49 3.04 -1.74
C VAL A 179 -7.46 3.94 -0.49
N ILE A 180 -8.50 4.74 -0.23
CA ILE A 180 -8.43 5.84 0.75
C ILE A 180 -8.67 5.34 2.18
N VAL A 181 -7.80 5.72 3.12
CA VAL A 181 -7.99 5.51 4.56
C VAL A 181 -7.74 6.83 5.29
N PHE A 182 -8.66 7.26 6.14
CA PHE A 182 -8.50 8.45 6.98
C PHE A 182 -8.17 8.06 8.42
N ILE A 183 -7.10 8.63 8.95
CA ILE A 183 -6.81 8.70 10.39
C ILE A 183 -7.05 10.14 10.83
N LEU A 184 -7.99 10.35 11.73
CA LEU A 184 -8.35 11.67 12.26
C LEU A 184 -7.69 11.82 13.63
N LEU A 185 -6.56 12.55 13.69
CA LEU A 185 -5.96 12.96 14.96
C LEU A 185 -6.72 14.12 15.60
N GLU A 186 -7.42 14.90 14.77
CA GLU A 186 -8.33 15.95 15.20
C GLU A 186 -9.68 15.85 14.48
N PRO A 187 -10.75 16.43 15.05
CA PRO A 187 -12.03 16.58 14.37
C PRO A 187 -11.90 17.50 13.14
N VAL A 188 -11.75 16.90 11.96
CA VAL A 188 -11.60 17.60 10.68
C VAL A 188 -12.58 17.09 9.63
N LEU A 189 -12.79 17.88 8.57
CA LEU A 189 -13.64 17.52 7.41
C LEU A 189 -15.10 17.15 7.78
N GLN A 190 -15.59 17.49 8.97
CA GLN A 190 -16.93 17.14 9.47
C GLN A 190 -18.08 17.69 8.59
N HIS A 191 -17.82 18.78 7.88
CA HIS A 191 -18.74 19.40 6.94
C HIS A 191 -18.52 18.98 5.48
N SER A 192 -17.49 18.20 5.21
CA SER A 192 -17.23 17.67 3.86
C SER A 192 -18.31 16.68 3.47
N GLN A 193 -18.93 16.89 2.30
CA GLN A 193 -19.90 15.96 1.73
C GLN A 193 -19.26 14.59 1.49
N TYR A 194 -18.00 14.57 1.03
CA TYR A 194 -17.25 13.33 0.82
C TYR A 194 -17.11 12.52 2.12
N LEU A 195 -16.68 13.16 3.22
CA LEU A 195 -16.53 12.47 4.50
C LEU A 195 -17.88 11.96 5.01
N ARG A 196 -18.94 12.77 4.92
CA ARG A 196 -20.30 12.36 5.31
C ARG A 196 -20.81 11.15 4.52
N LEU A 197 -20.57 11.12 3.22
CA LEU A 197 -20.94 10.00 2.36
C LEU A 197 -20.11 8.75 2.73
N ARG A 198 -18.79 8.92 2.88
CA ARG A 198 -17.87 7.85 3.25
C ARG A 198 -18.15 7.26 4.64
N GLN A 199 -18.57 8.07 5.61
CA GLN A 199 -19.01 7.59 6.93
C GLN A 199 -20.19 6.63 6.86
N ARG A 200 -21.06 6.78 5.84
CA ARG A 200 -22.23 5.92 5.65
C ARG A 200 -21.88 4.61 4.93
N ILE A 201 -20.96 4.68 3.97
CA ILE A 201 -20.70 3.58 3.03
C ILE A 201 -19.41 2.81 3.37
N CYS A 202 -18.40 3.49 3.89
CA CYS A 202 -17.04 2.98 4.11
C CYS A 202 -16.57 3.25 5.54
N LYS A 203 -17.43 3.06 6.54
CA LYS A 203 -17.16 3.46 7.93
C LYS A 203 -15.82 2.95 8.47
N SER A 204 -15.41 1.74 8.08
CA SER A 204 -14.13 1.16 8.51
C SER A 204 -12.90 1.93 8.02
N SER A 205 -12.99 2.63 6.89
CA SER A 205 -11.90 3.43 6.32
C SER A 205 -11.70 4.80 6.98
N ILE A 206 -12.48 5.11 8.01
CA ILE A 206 -12.37 6.36 8.78
C ILE A 206 -12.12 5.99 10.24
N LEU A 207 -10.90 6.21 10.68
CA LEU A 207 -10.41 5.86 12.01
C LEU A 207 -10.18 7.16 12.78
N GLN A 208 -10.74 7.26 13.97
CA GLN A 208 -10.48 8.38 14.88
C GLN A 208 -9.46 7.92 15.91
N TRP A 209 -8.43 8.74 16.14
CA TRP A 209 -7.49 8.47 17.22
C TRP A 209 -8.22 8.55 18.57
N PRO A 210 -8.11 7.54 19.45
CA PRO A 210 -8.89 7.51 20.68
C PRO A 210 -8.32 8.42 21.76
N ASP A 211 -9.18 9.13 22.48
CA ASP A 211 -8.80 9.88 23.69
C ASP A 211 -8.50 8.95 24.89
N ASN A 212 -9.01 7.71 24.84
CA ASN A 212 -8.82 6.70 25.88
C ASN A 212 -7.68 5.75 25.47
N PRO A 213 -6.53 5.74 26.20
CA PRO A 213 -5.39 4.88 25.87
C PRO A 213 -5.73 3.39 25.81
N LYS A 214 -6.73 2.94 26.59
CA LYS A 214 -7.18 1.54 26.56
C LYS A 214 -7.80 1.12 25.22
N ALA A 215 -8.18 2.07 24.37
CA ALA A 215 -8.78 1.82 23.07
C ALA A 215 -7.74 1.82 21.91
N GLU A 216 -6.47 2.17 22.17
CA GLU A 216 -5.41 2.20 21.14
C GLU A 216 -5.19 0.83 20.50
N GLY A 217 -5.21 -0.25 21.29
CA GLY A 217 -5.10 -1.61 20.75
C GLY A 217 -6.18 -1.93 19.70
N LEU A 218 -7.42 -1.49 19.93
CA LEU A 218 -8.51 -1.67 18.96
C LEU A 218 -8.33 -0.77 17.73
N PHE A 219 -7.79 0.43 17.90
CA PHE A 219 -7.45 1.31 16.79
C PHE A 219 -6.43 0.64 15.86
N TRP A 220 -5.32 0.12 16.40
CA TRP A 220 -4.27 -0.52 15.61
C TRP A 220 -4.76 -1.78 14.89
N GLN A 221 -5.55 -2.61 15.57
CA GLN A 221 -6.19 -3.77 14.94
C GLN A 221 -7.11 -3.36 13.80
N SER A 222 -7.93 -2.32 13.99
CA SER A 222 -8.83 -1.81 12.96
C SER A 222 -8.06 -1.25 11.76
N LEU A 223 -6.98 -0.50 12.01
CA LEU A 223 -6.12 0.04 10.96
C LEU A 223 -5.48 -1.07 10.14
N LYS A 224 -4.83 -2.05 10.78
CA LYS A 224 -4.23 -3.20 10.09
C LYS A 224 -5.25 -3.97 9.26
N ASN A 225 -6.42 -4.25 9.82
CA ASN A 225 -7.49 -4.93 9.09
C ASN A 225 -7.88 -4.16 7.82
N VAL A 226 -8.05 -2.84 7.91
CA VAL A 226 -8.42 -2.01 6.75
C VAL A 226 -7.30 -1.95 5.72
N VAL A 227 -6.04 -1.89 6.16
CA VAL A 227 -4.88 -1.83 5.27
C VAL A 227 -4.66 -3.15 4.53
N LEU A 228 -4.79 -4.28 5.23
CA LEU A 228 -4.52 -5.61 4.69
C LEU A 228 -5.73 -6.25 3.98
N THR A 229 -6.95 -5.74 4.19
CA THR A 229 -8.11 -6.20 3.44
C THR A 229 -7.95 -5.81 1.98
N ALA A 230 -8.08 -6.79 1.08
CA ALA A 230 -8.06 -6.56 -0.35
C ALA A 230 -9.01 -5.42 -0.75
N ASN A 231 -8.65 -4.69 -1.80
CA ASN A 231 -9.54 -3.78 -2.50
C ASN A 231 -10.60 -4.59 -3.26
N ASP A 232 -11.34 -5.44 -2.54
CA ASP A 232 -12.44 -6.18 -3.12
C ASP A 232 -13.50 -5.16 -3.52
N SER A 233 -14.21 -5.47 -4.60
CA SER A 233 -15.21 -4.63 -5.27
C SER A 233 -16.49 -4.45 -4.42
N ARG A 234 -16.33 -4.07 -3.14
CA ARG A 234 -17.40 -3.77 -2.18
C ARG A 234 -18.13 -2.46 -2.50
N TYR A 235 -17.78 -1.80 -3.59
CA TYR A 235 -18.44 -0.61 -4.07
C TYR A 235 -19.51 -1.02 -5.08
N ASN A 236 -20.75 -1.08 -4.62
CA ASN A 236 -21.89 -0.97 -5.53
C ASN A 236 -21.69 0.30 -6.39
N ASN A 237 -22.05 0.22 -7.68
CA ASN A 237 -22.07 1.35 -8.63
C ASN A 237 -22.66 2.65 -8.03
N LEU A 238 -23.49 2.55 -6.99
CA LEU A 238 -24.05 3.64 -6.19
C LEU A 238 -23.00 4.63 -5.62
N TYR A 239 -21.84 4.19 -5.12
CA TYR A 239 -20.85 5.12 -4.52
C TYR A 239 -20.14 5.95 -5.59
N VAL A 240 -19.64 5.29 -6.65
CA VAL A 240 -19.01 5.95 -7.80
C VAL A 240 -19.99 6.90 -8.50
N ASN A 241 -21.24 6.48 -8.69
CA ASN A 241 -22.28 7.34 -9.28
C ASN A 241 -22.60 8.57 -8.42
N SER A 242 -22.55 8.44 -7.08
CA SER A 242 -22.81 9.56 -6.17
C SER A 242 -21.68 10.60 -6.20
N ILE A 243 -20.45 10.21 -6.51
CA ILE A 243 -19.30 11.13 -6.62
C ILE A 243 -19.31 11.86 -7.97
N LYS A 244 -19.69 11.20 -9.07
CA LYS A 244 -19.76 11.81 -10.42
C LYS A 244 -20.83 12.90 -10.59
N GLN A 245 -21.75 13.04 -9.64
CA GLN A 245 -22.82 14.05 -9.67
C GLN A 245 -22.44 15.39 -9.00
N TYR A 246 -21.19 15.53 -8.55
CA TYR A 246 -20.62 16.73 -7.94
C TYR A 246 -19.29 17.08 -8.61
#